data_AF-A0A133KIN6-F1
#
_entry.id   AF-A0A133KIN6-F1
#
_cell.length_a   1.000
_cell.length_b   1.000
_cell.length_c   1.000
_cell.angle_alpha   90.00
_cell.angle_beta   90.00
_cell.angle_gamma   90.00
#
_symmetry.space_group_name_H-M   'P 1'
#
loop_
_entity.id
_entity.type
_entity.pdbx_description
1 polymer ?
#
loop_
_entity_poly.entity_id
_entity_poly.type
_entity_poly.pdbx_seq_one_letter_code
_entity_poly.pdbx_strand_id
1 'polypeptide(L)'
;MEISKKFAIDKSKEKYDFSIKHTTIPLELNKDLDEAIKMLLWYVPNISSEQSATNELLLNPEYDDYIFKAIMMSMDMTDEDILITDVIHKKLAKHFVGRVSIDEQKLVMTLADDNETKTMALLRHVRNAIAHGNFNVINKLVIGFDIKRYGEDIEYRGVFKINPTNLLTALKKIIMDFTNDEFIARAFRRCGYKVEAFQEEYQKSHRFDLYAKKKDRRFAIEIKNYDFEKNLSESFIKEMIEKINGIDSRIRPVLIINSSYLTEKSKEDLIKKDVIILDIKNIKKMQKGRDMVSEILREQELFKNK
;
A
#
# COMPACT_ATOMS: atom_id res chain seq x y z
N MET A 1 -13.00 11.51 1.20
CA MET A 1 -12.20 12.75 1.36
C MET A 1 -11.80 13.27 0.00
N GLU A 2 -11.84 14.59 -0.22
CA GLU A 2 -11.23 15.26 -1.37
C GLU A 2 -9.96 15.96 -0.87
N ILE A 3 -8.88 15.98 -1.65
CA ILE A 3 -7.65 16.72 -1.31
C ILE A 3 -7.60 17.91 -2.26
N SER A 4 -7.78 19.10 -1.71
CA SER A 4 -7.93 20.36 -2.41
C SER A 4 -6.92 21.38 -1.86
N LYS A 5 -7.17 22.68 -2.07
CA LYS A 5 -6.30 23.78 -1.60
C LYS A 5 -6.76 24.35 -0.25
N LYS A 6 -7.47 23.57 0.57
CA LYS A 6 -8.06 24.00 1.86
C LYS A 6 -7.11 23.91 3.06
N PHE A 7 -5.84 23.61 2.83
CA PHE A 7 -4.84 23.49 3.89
C PHE A 7 -4.92 24.66 4.89
N ALA A 8 -4.99 24.31 6.17
CA ALA A 8 -4.99 25.23 7.29
C ALA A 8 -3.88 24.85 8.28
N ILE A 9 -3.16 25.88 8.75
CA ILE A 9 -2.20 25.74 9.85
C ILE A 9 -2.97 25.33 11.12
N ASP A 10 -2.25 24.74 12.09
CA ASP A 10 -2.73 24.40 13.43
C ASP A 10 -3.71 25.46 13.98
N LYS A 11 -4.92 25.02 14.36
CA LYS A 11 -5.96 25.84 14.99
C LYS A 11 -5.71 25.98 16.49
N SER A 12 -5.07 24.98 17.10
CA SER A 12 -4.75 24.99 18.52
C SER A 12 -3.83 26.16 18.89
N LYS A 13 -4.21 26.88 19.96
CA LYS A 13 -3.44 27.99 20.54
C LYS A 13 -2.29 27.49 21.40
N GLU A 14 -2.40 26.27 21.94
CA GLU A 14 -1.39 25.67 22.79
C GLU A 14 -0.27 25.07 21.93
N LYS A 15 0.97 25.47 22.22
CA LYS A 15 2.15 25.04 21.45
C LYS A 15 3.33 24.74 22.35
N TYR A 16 3.99 23.65 22.04
CA TYR A 16 5.11 23.10 22.77
C TYR A 16 6.41 23.43 22.06
N ASP A 17 7.40 23.87 22.83
CA ASP A 17 8.75 24.13 22.33
C ASP A 17 9.48 22.82 22.04
N PHE A 18 10.23 22.78 20.94
CA PHE A 18 11.09 21.67 20.58
C PHE A 18 12.27 22.13 19.71
N SER A 19 13.26 21.26 19.54
CA SER A 19 14.41 21.50 18.68
C SER A 19 14.67 20.28 17.79
N ILE A 20 14.95 20.49 16.51
CA ILE A 20 15.43 19.41 15.64
C ILE A 20 16.84 18.92 16.02
N LYS A 21 17.61 19.75 16.74
CA LYS A 21 18.85 19.31 17.37
C LYS A 21 18.49 18.62 18.68
N HIS A 22 18.70 17.31 18.74
CA HIS A 22 18.43 16.52 19.94
C HIS A 22 19.37 16.95 21.07
N THR A 23 18.79 17.25 22.23
CA THR A 23 19.54 17.59 23.45
C THR A 23 19.98 16.35 24.21
N THR A 24 19.28 15.23 24.02
CA THR A 24 19.60 13.91 24.58
C THR A 24 19.98 12.98 23.44
N ILE A 25 21.12 12.29 23.55
CA ILE A 25 21.64 11.37 22.53
C ILE A 25 21.97 10.02 23.21
N PRO A 26 21.37 8.90 22.78
CA PRO A 26 20.33 8.81 21.74
C PRO A 26 19.01 9.48 22.17
N LEU A 27 18.18 9.84 21.20
CA LEU A 27 16.83 10.36 21.48
C LEU A 27 16.05 9.32 22.29
N GLU A 28 15.52 9.73 23.44
CA GLU A 28 14.72 8.86 24.29
C GLU A 28 13.33 8.67 23.70
N LEU A 29 12.99 7.43 23.36
CA LEU A 29 11.73 7.06 22.72
C LEU A 29 11.08 5.92 23.50
N ASN A 30 9.75 5.92 23.55
CA ASN A 30 9.04 4.72 23.97
C ASN A 30 9.21 3.61 22.91
N LYS A 31 8.97 2.37 23.32
CA LYS A 31 9.20 1.18 22.48
C LYS A 31 8.44 1.25 21.15
N ASP A 32 7.17 1.68 21.19
CA ASP A 32 6.32 1.71 20.00
C ASP A 32 6.79 2.74 18.97
N LEU A 33 7.24 3.92 19.43
CA LEU A 33 7.79 4.96 18.57
C LEU A 33 9.16 4.60 18.02
N ASP A 34 10.01 3.98 18.84
CA ASP A 34 11.31 3.47 18.40
C ASP A 34 11.16 2.43 17.29
N GLU A 35 10.25 1.46 17.47
CA GLU A 35 9.91 0.47 16.44
C GLU A 35 9.34 1.15 15.19
N ALA A 36 8.41 2.08 15.35
CA ALA A 36 7.79 2.76 14.22
C ALA A 36 8.81 3.57 13.39
N ILE A 37 9.71 4.29 14.04
CA ILE A 37 10.77 5.05 13.36
C ILE A 37 11.72 4.12 12.60
N LYS A 38 12.13 2.99 13.20
CA LYS A 38 12.98 1.99 12.52
C LYS A 38 12.30 1.39 11.30
N MET A 39 11.00 1.08 11.41
CA MET A 39 10.20 0.60 10.28
C MET A 39 10.11 1.60 9.14
N LEU A 40 9.82 2.87 9.45
CA LEU A 40 9.77 3.96 8.47
C LEU A 40 11.14 4.27 7.84
N LEU A 41 12.23 3.98 8.55
CA LEU A 41 13.59 4.22 8.06
C LEU A 41 14.07 3.13 7.10
N TRP A 42 13.78 1.86 7.38
CA TRP A 42 14.40 0.73 6.68
C TRP A 42 13.44 -0.22 5.95
N TYR A 43 12.20 -0.35 6.38
CA TYR A 43 11.33 -1.48 5.99
C TYR A 43 10.06 -1.07 5.24
N VAL A 44 9.71 0.22 5.19
CA VAL A 44 8.60 0.67 4.34
C VAL A 44 8.89 0.38 2.87
N PRO A 45 7.87 0.07 2.06
CA PRO A 45 8.09 -0.35 0.68
C PRO A 45 8.58 0.78 -0.24
N ASN A 46 9.30 0.38 -1.28
CA ASN A 46 9.80 1.22 -2.38
C ASN A 46 10.71 2.40 -1.96
N ILE A 47 11.31 2.38 -0.77
CA ILE A 47 12.35 3.35 -0.41
C ILE A 47 13.73 2.83 -0.83
N SER A 48 14.71 3.72 -0.89
CA SER A 48 16.11 3.35 -1.10
C SER A 48 16.70 2.75 0.18
N SER A 49 16.38 1.47 0.41
CA SER A 49 16.86 0.61 1.49
C SER A 49 16.98 -0.82 0.96
N GLU A 50 18.10 -1.50 1.24
CA GLU A 50 18.29 -2.92 0.90
C GLU A 50 17.22 -3.83 1.53
N GLN A 51 16.64 -3.39 2.65
CA GLN A 51 15.62 -4.14 3.38
C GLN A 51 14.19 -3.80 2.95
N SER A 52 14.02 -2.83 2.03
CA SER A 52 12.71 -2.38 1.58
C SER A 52 12.16 -3.31 0.50
N ALA A 53 10.98 -3.88 0.73
CA ALA A 53 10.25 -4.63 -0.29
C ALA A 53 9.72 -3.71 -1.41
N THR A 54 9.58 -4.25 -2.61
CA THR A 54 8.88 -3.54 -3.69
C THR A 54 7.37 -3.73 -3.56
N ASN A 55 6.60 -2.65 -3.71
CA ASN A 55 5.16 -2.66 -3.74
C ASN A 55 4.64 -1.86 -4.95
N GLU A 56 4.33 -2.56 -6.04
CA GLU A 56 3.85 -1.95 -7.28
C GLU A 56 2.54 -1.17 -7.13
N LEU A 57 1.74 -1.46 -6.10
CA LEU A 57 0.48 -0.77 -5.86
C LEU A 57 0.72 0.69 -5.49
N LEU A 58 1.69 0.94 -4.60
CA LEU A 58 2.05 2.30 -4.18
C LEU A 58 2.73 3.09 -5.29
N LEU A 59 3.35 2.42 -6.26
CA LEU A 59 3.99 3.04 -7.42
C LEU A 59 3.02 3.41 -8.54
N ASN A 60 1.75 3.01 -8.46
CA ASN A 60 0.82 3.13 -9.58
C ASN A 60 -0.03 4.41 -9.52
N PRO A 61 0.16 5.38 -10.45
CA PRO A 61 -0.54 6.66 -10.42
C PRO A 61 -2.07 6.53 -10.52
N GLU A 62 -2.59 5.47 -11.16
CA GLU A 62 -4.05 5.29 -11.29
C GLU A 62 -4.76 5.11 -9.94
N TYR A 63 -4.04 4.69 -8.90
CA TYR A 63 -4.60 4.41 -7.56
C TYR A 63 -4.13 5.41 -6.52
N ASP A 64 -3.27 6.34 -6.92
CA ASP A 64 -2.61 7.27 -6.03
C ASP A 64 -3.63 8.00 -5.14
N ASP A 65 -4.62 8.64 -5.76
CA ASP A 65 -5.67 9.35 -5.04
C ASP A 65 -6.44 8.47 -4.06
N TYR A 66 -6.84 7.27 -4.48
CA TYR A 66 -7.63 6.38 -3.64
C TYR A 66 -6.81 5.88 -2.44
N ILE A 67 -5.60 5.41 -2.69
CA ILE A 67 -4.69 4.87 -1.67
C ILE A 67 -4.37 5.98 -0.68
N PHE A 68 -3.91 7.11 -1.18
CA PHE A 68 -3.49 8.21 -0.33
C PHE A 68 -4.65 8.71 0.53
N LYS A 69 -5.86 8.87 -0.03
CA LYS A 69 -7.06 9.21 0.76
C LYS A 69 -7.37 8.18 1.84
N ALA A 70 -7.23 6.89 1.55
CA ALA A 70 -7.45 5.82 2.53
C ALA A 70 -6.41 5.85 3.67
N ILE A 71 -5.14 6.13 3.36
CA ILE A 71 -4.09 6.32 4.37
C ILE A 71 -4.43 7.50 5.26
N MET A 72 -4.70 8.66 4.66
CA MET A 72 -4.97 9.89 5.40
C MET A 72 -6.19 9.76 6.31
N MET A 73 -7.28 9.15 5.82
CA MET A 73 -8.44 8.84 6.66
C MET A 73 -8.11 7.90 7.82
N SER A 74 -7.26 6.90 7.60
CA SER A 74 -6.81 5.97 8.65
C SER A 74 -5.85 6.64 9.66
N MET A 75 -5.23 7.75 9.27
CA MET A 75 -4.42 8.60 10.13
C MET A 75 -5.25 9.69 10.81
N ASP A 76 -6.57 9.70 10.67
CA ASP A 76 -7.46 10.76 11.17
C ASP A 76 -7.10 12.16 10.63
N MET A 77 -6.59 12.23 9.40
CA MET A 77 -6.27 13.46 8.69
C MET A 77 -7.36 13.83 7.70
N THR A 78 -7.57 15.13 7.54
CA THR A 78 -8.54 15.73 6.62
C THR A 78 -7.85 16.54 5.53
N ASP A 79 -8.64 17.06 4.58
CA ASP A 79 -8.16 17.94 3.52
C ASP A 79 -7.40 19.18 4.07
N GLU A 80 -7.86 19.72 5.20
CA GLU A 80 -7.24 20.90 5.82
C GLU A 80 -5.85 20.60 6.42
N ASP A 81 -5.49 19.32 6.55
CA ASP A 81 -4.24 18.90 7.17
C ASP A 81 -3.13 18.65 6.15
N ILE A 82 -3.47 18.63 4.86
CA ILE A 82 -2.60 18.16 3.79
C ILE A 82 -2.41 19.28 2.75
N LEU A 83 -1.16 19.57 2.41
CA LEU A 83 -0.80 20.43 1.29
C LEU A 83 0.21 19.74 0.40
N ILE A 84 -0.17 19.57 -0.86
CA ILE A 84 0.73 19.10 -1.92
C ILE A 84 0.96 20.28 -2.85
N THR A 85 2.23 20.68 -3.01
CA THR A 85 2.61 21.91 -3.71
C THR A 85 3.96 21.72 -4.40
N ASP A 86 4.22 22.49 -5.45
CA ASP A 86 5.52 22.44 -6.16
C ASP A 86 6.63 23.07 -5.32
N VAL A 87 6.29 24.07 -4.49
CA VAL A 87 7.23 24.83 -3.66
C VAL A 87 6.67 25.01 -2.25
N ILE A 88 7.49 24.67 -1.24
CA ILE A 88 7.21 24.98 0.15
C ILE A 88 7.96 26.25 0.55
N HIS A 89 7.23 27.36 0.63
CA HIS A 89 7.81 28.63 1.05
C HIS A 89 8.32 28.58 2.50
N LYS A 90 9.49 29.16 2.76
CA LYS A 90 10.09 29.26 4.11
C LYS A 90 9.14 29.85 5.15
N LYS A 91 8.26 30.80 4.75
CA LYS A 91 7.24 31.37 5.63
C LYS A 91 6.26 30.31 6.16
N LEU A 92 5.84 29.39 5.29
CA LEU A 92 4.97 28.27 5.66
C LEU A 92 5.71 27.31 6.60
N ALA A 93 6.91 26.87 6.20
CA ALA A 93 7.70 25.94 7.01
C ALA A 93 8.01 26.46 8.42
N LYS A 94 8.26 27.77 8.56
CA LYS A 94 8.51 28.43 9.85
C LYS A 94 7.36 28.28 10.86
N HIS A 95 6.13 28.04 10.44
CA HIS A 95 5.01 27.78 11.37
C HIS A 95 5.17 26.48 12.16
N PHE A 96 6.03 25.57 11.70
CA PHE A 96 6.31 24.27 12.31
C PHE A 96 7.65 24.22 13.03
N VAL A 97 8.50 25.25 12.88
CA VAL A 97 9.84 25.26 13.47
C VAL A 97 9.79 25.74 14.91
N GLY A 98 10.36 24.97 15.82
CA GLY A 98 10.57 25.37 17.21
C GLY A 98 9.32 25.25 18.08
N ARG A 99 8.12 25.51 17.54
CA ARG A 99 6.85 25.42 18.28
C ARG A 99 5.73 24.80 17.48
N VAL A 100 5.09 23.76 18.01
CA VAL A 100 3.96 23.06 17.35
C VAL A 100 2.86 22.70 18.35
N SER A 101 1.62 22.59 17.89
CA SER A 101 0.58 21.91 18.66
C SER A 101 0.80 20.39 18.65
N ILE A 102 0.17 19.64 19.56
CA ILE A 102 0.31 18.17 19.63
C ILE A 102 -0.98 17.41 19.36
N ASP A 103 -2.07 18.12 19.08
CA ASP A 103 -3.42 17.53 18.92
C ASP A 103 -3.81 17.35 17.44
N GLU A 104 -3.15 18.06 16.54
CA GLU A 104 -3.40 18.02 15.10
C GLU A 104 -2.23 17.33 14.38
N GLN A 105 -2.47 16.71 13.24
CA GLN A 105 -1.40 16.25 12.35
C GLN A 105 -1.36 17.13 11.11
N LYS A 106 -0.19 17.37 10.53
CA LYS A 106 -0.03 18.18 9.31
C LYS A 106 0.99 17.56 8.38
N LEU A 107 0.71 17.64 7.08
CA LEU A 107 1.58 17.15 6.03
C LEU A 107 1.66 18.18 4.91
N VAL A 108 2.85 18.73 4.70
CA VAL A 108 3.16 19.60 3.56
C VAL A 108 4.28 18.93 2.77
N MET A 109 4.08 18.65 1.50
CA MET A 109 5.08 17.93 0.69
C MET A 109 5.09 18.35 -0.76
N THR A 110 6.24 18.14 -1.41
CA THR A 110 6.42 18.25 -2.85
C THR A 110 6.45 16.86 -3.49
N LEU A 111 6.00 16.75 -4.74
CA LEU A 111 6.29 15.55 -5.54
C LEU A 111 7.65 15.71 -6.21
N ALA A 112 8.36 14.61 -6.44
CA ALA A 112 9.63 14.60 -7.14
C ALA A 112 9.45 14.86 -8.64
N ASP A 113 8.37 14.32 -9.21
CA ASP A 113 7.93 14.49 -10.59
C ASP A 113 6.43 14.12 -10.73
N ASP A 114 5.87 14.29 -11.93
CA ASP A 114 4.45 14.03 -12.22
C ASP A 114 4.05 12.54 -12.12
N ASN A 115 5.02 11.62 -12.05
CA ASN A 115 4.77 10.18 -11.94
C ASN A 115 4.89 9.67 -10.49
N GLU A 116 5.45 10.46 -9.57
CA GLU A 116 5.52 10.08 -8.16
C GLU A 116 4.13 10.12 -7.52
N THR A 117 3.74 9.01 -6.89
CA THR A 117 2.48 8.97 -6.13
C THR A 117 2.62 9.73 -4.81
N LYS A 118 1.52 10.32 -4.32
CA LYS A 118 1.45 11.07 -3.06
C LYS A 118 1.89 10.22 -1.86
N THR A 119 1.56 8.93 -1.89
CA THR A 119 1.99 7.99 -0.84
C THR A 119 3.50 7.80 -0.88
N MET A 120 4.10 7.66 -2.07
CA MET A 120 5.55 7.53 -2.19
C MET A 120 6.29 8.79 -1.78
N ALA A 121 5.76 9.96 -2.13
CA ALA A 121 6.28 11.24 -1.66
C ALA A 121 6.28 11.32 -0.13
N LEU A 122 5.16 10.96 0.52
CA LEU A 122 5.06 10.91 1.99
C LEU A 122 6.16 10.02 2.60
N LEU A 123 6.30 8.78 2.12
CA LEU A 123 7.30 7.84 2.64
C LEU A 123 8.73 8.36 2.42
N ARG A 124 9.02 8.90 1.24
CA ARG A 124 10.32 9.49 0.91
C ARG A 124 10.67 10.64 1.85
N HIS A 125 9.76 11.60 2.06
CA HIS A 125 10.01 12.74 2.93
C HIS A 125 10.18 12.34 4.40
N VAL A 126 9.34 11.43 4.89
CA VAL A 126 9.44 10.91 6.26
C VAL A 126 10.79 10.22 6.47
N ARG A 127 11.15 9.30 5.57
CA ARG A 127 12.43 8.59 5.62
C ARG A 127 13.61 9.57 5.55
N ASN A 128 13.59 10.55 4.65
CA ASN A 128 14.69 11.50 4.48
C ASN A 128 14.89 12.37 5.73
N ALA A 129 13.81 12.87 6.31
CA ALA A 129 13.88 13.65 7.55
C ALA A 129 14.48 12.83 8.69
N ILE A 130 14.08 11.55 8.84
CA ILE A 130 14.62 10.64 9.86
C ILE A 130 16.10 10.32 9.58
N ALA A 131 16.43 9.90 8.37
CA ALA A 131 17.78 9.50 7.97
C ALA A 131 18.80 10.64 8.10
N HIS A 132 18.38 11.89 7.85
CA HIS A 132 19.24 13.06 7.99
C HIS A 132 19.19 13.70 9.38
N GLY A 133 18.45 13.12 10.33
CA GLY A 133 18.32 13.64 11.70
C GLY A 133 17.57 14.98 11.78
N ASN A 134 16.82 15.36 10.75
CA ASN A 134 16.03 16.59 10.71
C ASN A 134 14.62 16.37 11.27
N PHE A 135 14.52 15.72 12.43
CA PHE A 135 13.26 15.42 13.08
C PHE A 135 13.38 15.49 14.61
N ASN A 136 12.26 15.59 15.31
CA ASN A 136 12.17 15.28 16.73
C ASN A 136 10.80 14.68 17.04
N VAL A 137 10.64 14.15 18.25
CA VAL A 137 9.40 13.55 18.73
C VAL A 137 8.86 14.39 19.88
N ILE A 138 7.57 14.69 19.83
CA ILE A 138 6.83 15.27 20.95
C ILE A 138 5.60 14.41 21.17
N ASN A 139 5.45 13.86 22.37
CA ASN A 139 4.41 12.90 22.69
C ASN A 139 4.45 11.71 21.70
N LYS A 140 3.40 11.52 20.90
CA LYS A 140 3.29 10.45 19.88
C LYS A 140 3.56 10.93 18.45
N LEU A 141 3.94 12.20 18.28
CA LEU A 141 4.10 12.80 16.97
C LEU A 141 5.58 12.92 16.61
N VAL A 142 5.91 12.50 15.39
CA VAL A 142 7.19 12.81 14.75
C VAL A 142 7.01 14.10 13.97
N ILE A 143 7.83 15.09 14.30
CA ILE A 143 7.92 16.36 13.58
C ILE A 143 9.21 16.34 12.77
N GLY A 144 9.10 16.39 11.45
CA GLY A 144 10.24 16.23 10.56
C GLY A 144 10.24 17.22 9.40
N PHE A 145 11.45 17.48 8.91
CA PHE A 145 11.72 18.39 7.81
C PHE A 145 12.64 17.69 6.81
N ASP A 146 12.12 17.40 5.61
CA ASP A 146 12.97 17.02 4.48
C ASP A 146 13.53 18.29 3.85
N ILE A 147 14.82 18.53 4.03
CA ILE A 147 15.49 19.78 3.65
C ILE A 147 16.72 19.51 2.80
N LYS A 148 16.97 20.41 1.86
CA LYS A 148 18.24 20.49 1.13
C LYS A 148 18.90 21.83 1.43
N ARG A 149 20.18 21.78 1.79
CA ARG A 149 20.97 22.97 2.16
C ARG A 149 21.87 23.39 0.99
N TYR A 150 21.83 24.66 0.62
CA TYR A 150 22.75 25.28 -0.33
C TYR A 150 23.41 26.48 0.35
N GLY A 151 24.55 26.26 1.01
CA GLY A 151 25.15 27.27 1.87
C GLY A 151 24.21 27.64 3.02
N GLU A 152 23.81 28.93 3.07
CA GLU A 152 22.88 29.46 4.09
C GLU A 152 21.40 29.26 3.75
N ASP A 153 21.09 28.92 2.49
CA ASP A 153 19.72 28.72 2.03
C ASP A 153 19.24 27.29 2.31
N ILE A 154 17.97 27.21 2.75
CA ILE A 154 17.29 25.96 3.07
C ILE A 154 16.08 25.83 2.13
N GLU A 155 16.14 24.82 1.27
CA GLU A 155 15.03 24.35 0.45
C GLU A 155 14.23 23.32 1.26
N TYR A 156 12.96 23.60 1.54
CA TYR A 156 12.04 22.66 2.18
C TYR A 156 11.33 21.84 1.11
N ARG A 157 11.45 20.52 1.20
CA ARG A 157 10.79 19.56 0.30
C ARG A 157 9.64 18.84 0.99
N GLY A 158 9.74 18.65 2.30
CA GLY A 158 8.66 18.11 3.12
C GLY A 158 8.69 18.71 4.52
N VAL A 159 7.51 18.96 5.08
CA VAL A 159 7.30 19.36 6.47
C VAL A 159 6.13 18.55 7.00
N PHE A 160 6.35 17.81 8.07
CA PHE A 160 5.30 16.96 8.62
C PHE A 160 5.32 16.92 10.13
N LYS A 161 4.15 16.70 10.70
CA LYS A 161 3.92 16.34 12.09
C LYS A 161 2.86 15.24 12.07
N ILE A 162 3.28 14.00 12.21
CA ILE A 162 2.42 12.82 12.04
C ILE A 162 2.64 11.82 13.17
N ASN A 163 1.62 10.99 13.41
CA ASN A 163 1.76 9.80 14.23
C ASN A 163 2.32 8.66 13.36
N PRO A 164 3.58 8.22 13.59
CA PRO A 164 4.23 7.22 12.74
C PRO A 164 3.57 5.85 12.86
N THR A 165 3.03 5.51 14.05
CA THR A 165 2.34 4.24 14.30
C THR A 165 1.05 4.14 13.50
N ASN A 166 0.30 5.24 13.38
CA ASN A 166 -0.91 5.29 12.55
C ASN A 166 -0.58 5.15 11.07
N LEU A 167 0.50 5.80 10.60
CA LEU A 167 0.96 5.65 9.21
C LEU A 167 1.32 4.19 8.89
N LEU A 168 2.11 3.53 9.74
CA LEU A 168 2.46 2.11 9.53
C LEU A 168 1.23 1.20 9.55
N THR A 169 0.31 1.44 10.48
CA THR A 169 -0.95 0.69 10.56
C THR A 169 -1.76 0.86 9.28
N ALA A 170 -1.88 2.09 8.78
CA ALA A 170 -2.58 2.39 7.53
C ALA A 170 -1.94 1.71 6.31
N LEU A 171 -0.59 1.71 6.22
CA LEU A 171 0.14 1.03 5.14
C LEU A 171 -0.10 -0.48 5.17
N LYS A 172 0.01 -1.11 6.35
CA LYS A 172 -0.30 -2.55 6.52
C LYS A 172 -1.72 -2.86 6.09
N LYS A 173 -2.68 -2.02 6.53
CA LYS A 173 -4.09 -2.21 6.23
C LYS A 173 -4.39 -2.08 4.74
N ILE A 174 -3.81 -1.12 4.02
CA ILE A 174 -3.99 -1.00 2.58
C ILE A 174 -3.47 -2.24 1.84
N ILE A 175 -2.32 -2.75 2.26
CA ILE A 175 -1.74 -3.94 1.64
C ILE A 175 -2.64 -5.16 1.86
N MET A 176 -3.31 -5.24 3.02
CA MET A 176 -4.27 -6.29 3.34
C MET A 176 -5.69 -6.08 2.74
N ASP A 177 -6.17 -4.84 2.61
CA ASP A 177 -7.54 -4.53 2.19
C ASP A 177 -7.77 -4.79 0.70
N PHE A 178 -6.72 -4.70 -0.14
CA PHE A 178 -6.79 -5.02 -1.57
C PHE A 178 -6.80 -6.52 -1.87
N THR A 179 -6.60 -7.33 -0.84
CA THR A 179 -6.67 -8.78 -0.90
C THR A 179 -7.78 -9.32 0.00
N ASN A 180 -8.74 -8.47 0.35
CA ASN A 180 -9.99 -8.85 1.00
C ASN A 180 -10.92 -9.55 0.00
N ASP A 181 -11.44 -10.70 0.39
CA ASP A 181 -12.42 -11.50 -0.34
C ASP A 181 -13.56 -10.66 -0.93
N GLU A 182 -14.10 -9.69 -0.18
CA GLU A 182 -15.21 -8.85 -0.66
C GLU A 182 -14.75 -7.79 -1.68
N PHE A 183 -13.48 -7.35 -1.65
CA PHE A 183 -12.92 -6.51 -2.71
C PHE A 183 -12.79 -7.31 -4.02
N ILE A 184 -12.26 -8.52 -3.95
CA ILE A 184 -12.17 -9.45 -5.07
C ILE A 184 -13.56 -9.82 -5.59
N ALA A 185 -14.47 -10.20 -4.70
CA ALA A 185 -15.83 -10.59 -5.06
C ALA A 185 -16.56 -9.46 -5.79
N ARG A 186 -16.41 -8.21 -5.35
CA ARG A 186 -16.96 -7.04 -6.07
C ARG A 186 -16.39 -6.90 -7.47
N ALA A 187 -15.09 -7.13 -7.69
CA ALA A 187 -14.48 -7.08 -9.02
C ALA A 187 -15.12 -8.12 -9.96
N PHE A 188 -15.25 -9.35 -9.49
CA PHE A 188 -15.93 -10.41 -10.23
C PHE A 188 -17.41 -10.10 -10.48
N ARG A 189 -18.15 -9.62 -9.47
CA ARG A 189 -19.56 -9.24 -9.64
C ARG A 189 -19.75 -8.13 -10.67
N ARG A 190 -18.87 -7.13 -10.71
CA ARG A 190 -18.88 -6.07 -11.75
C ARG A 190 -18.68 -6.60 -13.16
N CYS A 191 -17.93 -7.69 -13.32
CA CYS A 191 -17.79 -8.38 -14.59
C CYS A 191 -18.91 -9.38 -14.89
N GLY A 192 -20.00 -9.39 -14.11
CA GLY A 192 -21.17 -10.23 -14.35
C GLY A 192 -21.03 -11.67 -13.84
N TYR A 193 -20.12 -11.92 -12.89
CA TYR A 193 -20.02 -13.20 -12.20
C TYR A 193 -20.93 -13.21 -10.97
N LYS A 194 -21.60 -14.34 -10.72
CA LYS A 194 -22.18 -14.63 -9.41
C LYS A 194 -21.06 -15.13 -8.51
N VAL A 195 -20.86 -14.52 -7.33
CA VAL A 195 -19.76 -14.84 -6.41
C VAL A 195 -20.31 -15.19 -5.04
N GLU A 196 -19.86 -16.31 -4.51
CA GLU A 196 -20.24 -16.89 -3.22
C GLU A 196 -18.99 -17.41 -2.49
N ALA A 197 -19.07 -17.68 -1.18
CA ALA A 197 -18.01 -18.40 -0.49
C ALA A 197 -17.89 -19.82 -1.07
N PHE A 198 -16.67 -20.37 -1.13
CA PHE A 198 -16.48 -21.71 -1.69
C PHE A 198 -17.16 -22.78 -0.82
N GLN A 199 -17.86 -23.72 -1.46
CA GLN A 199 -18.56 -24.82 -0.80
C GLN A 199 -18.24 -26.15 -1.50
N GLU A 200 -17.98 -27.21 -0.73
CA GLU A 200 -17.88 -28.60 -1.20
C GLU A 200 -19.02 -29.39 -0.55
N GLU A 201 -19.74 -30.20 -1.32
CA GLU A 201 -20.84 -31.06 -0.81
C GLU A 201 -21.86 -30.32 0.08
N TYR A 202 -22.19 -29.08 -0.29
CA TYR A 202 -23.12 -28.19 0.43
C TYR A 202 -22.63 -27.74 1.82
N GLN A 203 -21.34 -27.89 2.12
CA GLN A 203 -20.68 -27.34 3.31
C GLN A 203 -19.61 -26.31 2.93
N LYS A 204 -19.40 -25.30 3.77
CA LYS A 204 -18.28 -24.35 3.59
C LYS A 204 -16.96 -25.12 3.63
N SER A 205 -16.17 -25.02 2.57
CA SER A 205 -14.85 -25.63 2.48
C SER A 205 -13.79 -24.54 2.54
N HIS A 206 -12.75 -24.74 3.35
CA HIS A 206 -11.60 -23.84 3.45
C HIS A 206 -10.54 -24.09 2.37
N ARG A 207 -10.88 -24.92 1.36
CA ARG A 207 -9.96 -25.28 0.30
C ARG A 207 -9.64 -24.10 -0.62
N PHE A 208 -10.66 -23.28 -0.90
CA PHE A 208 -10.60 -22.03 -1.66
C PHE A 208 -11.39 -20.95 -0.94
N ASP A 209 -11.09 -19.68 -1.21
CA ASP A 209 -11.75 -18.55 -0.54
C ASP A 209 -13.12 -18.25 -1.17
N LEU A 210 -13.20 -18.20 -2.51
CA LEU A 210 -14.41 -17.86 -3.23
C LEU A 210 -14.76 -18.84 -4.35
N TYR A 211 -16.05 -18.93 -4.65
CA TYR A 211 -16.60 -19.55 -5.84
C TYR A 211 -17.18 -18.47 -6.76
N ALA A 212 -16.85 -18.50 -8.05
CA ALA A 212 -17.44 -17.62 -9.04
C ALA A 212 -18.03 -18.39 -10.22
N LYS A 213 -19.19 -17.95 -10.70
CA LYS A 213 -19.88 -18.53 -11.86
C LYS A 213 -20.31 -17.45 -12.83
N LYS A 214 -20.07 -17.67 -14.12
CA LYS A 214 -20.59 -16.85 -15.21
C LYS A 214 -20.99 -17.75 -16.38
N LYS A 215 -22.28 -17.75 -16.71
CA LYS A 215 -22.87 -18.73 -17.64
C LYS A 215 -22.53 -20.16 -17.18
N ASP A 216 -21.98 -20.99 -18.06
CA ASP A 216 -21.59 -22.37 -17.75
C ASP A 216 -20.17 -22.50 -17.18
N ARG A 217 -19.41 -21.40 -17.12
CA ARG A 217 -18.04 -21.40 -16.59
C ARG A 217 -18.05 -21.23 -15.07
N ARG A 218 -17.28 -22.06 -14.38
CA ARG A 218 -17.20 -22.15 -12.91
C ARG A 218 -15.74 -22.00 -12.48
N PHE A 219 -15.52 -21.26 -11.40
CA PHE A 219 -14.19 -20.92 -10.93
C PHE A 219 -14.06 -21.11 -9.43
N ALA A 220 -12.94 -21.69 -8.99
CA ALA A 220 -12.52 -21.74 -7.60
C ALA A 220 -11.39 -20.72 -7.42
N ILE A 221 -11.56 -19.76 -6.52
CA ILE A 221 -10.65 -18.62 -6.37
C ILE A 221 -9.91 -18.77 -5.04
N GLU A 222 -8.59 -18.83 -5.12
CA GLU A 222 -7.68 -18.71 -3.97
C GLU A 222 -7.05 -17.31 -3.98
N ILE A 223 -7.10 -16.63 -2.85
CA ILE A 223 -6.52 -15.32 -2.60
C ILE A 223 -5.33 -15.49 -1.67
N LYS A 224 -4.16 -14.98 -2.08
CA LYS A 224 -2.94 -15.09 -1.27
C LYS A 224 -2.34 -13.75 -0.92
N ASN A 225 -2.12 -13.60 0.38
CA ASN A 225 -1.61 -12.41 1.04
C ASN A 225 -0.28 -12.79 1.66
N TYR A 226 0.81 -12.24 1.15
CA TYR A 226 2.12 -12.44 1.75
C TYR A 226 2.48 -11.21 2.56
N ASP A 227 2.86 -11.46 3.81
CA ASP A 227 3.64 -10.49 4.58
C ASP A 227 4.98 -10.25 3.88
N PHE A 228 5.49 -9.04 4.05
CA PHE A 228 6.62 -8.39 3.41
C PHE A 228 7.93 -9.20 3.26
N GLU A 229 8.06 -10.35 3.91
CA GLU A 229 9.36 -10.98 4.19
C GLU A 229 9.66 -12.28 3.44
N LYS A 230 8.76 -12.85 2.63
CA LYS A 230 9.01 -14.19 2.05
C LYS A 230 8.70 -14.30 0.55
N ASN A 231 9.73 -14.63 -0.21
CA ASN A 231 9.57 -15.34 -1.49
C ASN A 231 8.79 -16.63 -1.23
N LEU A 232 7.95 -17.01 -2.20
CA LEU A 232 7.22 -18.27 -2.12
C LEU A 232 8.20 -19.45 -2.08
N SER A 233 8.12 -20.27 -1.03
CA SER A 233 8.84 -21.55 -0.99
C SER A 233 8.26 -22.50 -2.04
N GLU A 234 9.09 -23.36 -2.62
CA GLU A 234 8.62 -24.41 -3.55
C GLU A 234 7.51 -25.29 -2.92
N SER A 235 7.51 -25.42 -1.59
CA SER A 235 6.45 -26.12 -0.85
C SER A 235 5.06 -25.50 -1.04
N PHE A 236 4.96 -24.17 -1.15
CA PHE A 236 3.67 -23.50 -1.35
C PHE A 236 3.06 -23.84 -2.71
N ILE A 237 3.87 -23.81 -3.77
CA ILE A 237 3.39 -24.13 -5.12
C ILE A 237 2.93 -25.59 -5.16
N LYS A 238 3.63 -26.49 -4.47
CA LYS A 238 3.24 -27.88 -4.35
C LYS A 238 1.90 -28.03 -3.62
N GLU A 239 1.71 -27.40 -2.46
CA GLU A 239 0.44 -27.39 -1.72
C GLU A 239 -0.71 -26.83 -2.58
N MET A 240 -0.43 -25.78 -3.35
CA MET A 240 -1.42 -25.18 -4.23
C MET A 240 -1.80 -26.12 -5.39
N ILE A 241 -0.83 -26.77 -6.01
CA ILE A 241 -1.07 -27.78 -7.06
C ILE A 241 -1.85 -28.97 -6.49
N GLU A 242 -1.56 -29.41 -5.26
CA GLU A 242 -2.30 -30.45 -4.56
C GLU A 242 -3.75 -30.03 -4.29
N LYS A 243 -3.97 -28.80 -3.81
CA LYS A 243 -5.31 -28.20 -3.68
C LYS A 243 -6.06 -28.21 -5.01
N ILE A 244 -5.40 -27.92 -6.13
CA ILE A 244 -6.02 -27.90 -7.46
C ILE A 244 -6.37 -29.31 -7.96
N ASN A 245 -5.49 -30.30 -7.77
CA ASN A 245 -5.67 -31.63 -8.39
C ASN A 245 -6.92 -32.39 -7.92
N GLY A 246 -7.49 -32.06 -6.75
CA GLY A 246 -8.70 -32.73 -6.26
C GLY A 246 -9.99 -31.93 -6.43
N ILE A 247 -10.04 -30.92 -7.31
CA ILE A 247 -11.29 -30.23 -7.67
C ILE A 247 -11.94 -30.90 -8.87
N ASP A 248 -13.27 -30.74 -9.01
CA ASP A 248 -14.00 -31.14 -10.21
C ASP A 248 -13.37 -30.48 -11.45
N SER A 249 -13.03 -31.28 -12.47
CA SER A 249 -12.36 -30.81 -13.69
C SER A 249 -13.16 -29.77 -14.49
N ARG A 250 -14.45 -29.59 -14.18
CA ARG A 250 -15.32 -28.54 -14.74
C ARG A 250 -15.18 -27.20 -14.03
N ILE A 251 -14.50 -27.15 -12.89
CA ILE A 251 -14.20 -25.94 -12.13
C ILE A 251 -12.77 -25.54 -12.43
N ARG A 252 -12.57 -24.29 -12.82
CA ARG A 252 -11.25 -23.79 -13.17
C ARG A 252 -10.61 -23.01 -12.01
N PRO A 253 -9.37 -23.31 -11.60
CA PRO A 253 -8.74 -22.57 -10.52
C PRO A 253 -8.31 -21.17 -10.95
N VAL A 254 -8.50 -20.21 -10.08
CA VAL A 254 -8.01 -18.83 -10.20
C VAL A 254 -7.16 -18.52 -8.98
N LEU A 255 -5.92 -18.12 -9.20
CA LEU A 255 -5.02 -17.63 -8.17
C LEU A 255 -4.96 -16.12 -8.23
N ILE A 256 -5.27 -15.47 -7.11
CA ILE A 256 -5.08 -14.05 -6.94
C ILE A 256 -3.83 -13.83 -6.09
N ILE A 257 -2.78 -13.34 -6.76
CA ILE A 257 -1.46 -13.17 -6.15
C ILE A 257 -0.69 -12.06 -6.87
N ASN A 258 0.18 -11.35 -6.17
CA ASN A 258 1.19 -10.55 -6.83
C ASN A 258 2.19 -11.47 -7.57
N SER A 259 2.23 -11.37 -8.89
CA SER A 259 3.03 -12.23 -9.76
C SER A 259 4.54 -12.09 -9.55
N SER A 260 5.01 -11.03 -8.89
CA SER A 260 6.42 -10.88 -8.48
C SER A 260 6.86 -11.92 -7.46
N TYR A 261 5.93 -12.55 -6.73
CA TYR A 261 6.23 -13.63 -5.79
C TYR A 261 6.38 -15.01 -6.48
N LEU A 262 6.06 -15.11 -7.77
CA LEU A 262 6.16 -16.35 -8.52
C LEU A 262 7.45 -16.37 -9.35
N THR A 263 8.26 -17.42 -9.18
CA THR A 263 9.35 -17.71 -10.11
C THR A 263 8.79 -18.08 -11.49
N GLU A 264 9.58 -17.92 -12.56
CA GLU A 264 9.15 -18.32 -13.91
C GLU A 264 8.76 -19.80 -13.97
N LYS A 265 9.54 -20.68 -13.33
CA LYS A 265 9.22 -22.11 -13.17
C LYS A 265 7.85 -22.31 -12.51
N SER A 266 7.56 -21.59 -11.42
CA SER A 266 6.27 -21.68 -10.73
C SER A 266 5.10 -21.21 -11.59
N LYS A 267 5.29 -20.15 -12.40
CA LYS A 267 4.28 -19.67 -13.34
C LYS A 267 3.97 -20.72 -14.41
N GLU A 268 5.01 -21.33 -14.99
CA GLU A 268 4.85 -22.39 -15.99
C GLU A 268 4.10 -23.60 -15.44
N ASP A 269 4.44 -24.03 -14.21
CA ASP A 269 3.79 -25.18 -13.58
C ASP A 269 2.30 -24.93 -13.31
N LEU A 270 1.94 -23.73 -12.85
CA LEU A 270 0.55 -23.32 -12.66
C LEU A 270 -0.21 -23.24 -14.00
N ILE A 271 0.42 -22.70 -15.05
CA ILE A 271 -0.19 -22.60 -16.38
C ILE A 271 -0.44 -24.00 -16.98
N LYS A 272 0.51 -24.94 -16.84
CA LYS A 272 0.34 -26.35 -17.27
C LYS A 272 -0.85 -27.04 -16.58
N LYS A 273 -1.22 -26.57 -15.39
CA LYS A 273 -2.38 -27.04 -14.62
C LYS A 273 -3.66 -26.24 -14.89
N ASP A 274 -3.68 -25.46 -15.97
CA ASP A 274 -4.83 -24.66 -16.42
C ASP A 274 -5.27 -23.58 -15.40
N VAL A 275 -4.38 -23.18 -14.49
CA VAL A 275 -4.65 -22.14 -13.48
C VAL A 275 -4.65 -20.76 -14.15
N ILE A 276 -5.63 -19.94 -13.81
CA ILE A 276 -5.67 -18.52 -14.19
C ILE A 276 -4.97 -17.73 -13.09
N ILE A 277 -3.90 -17.01 -13.42
CA ILE A 277 -3.19 -16.16 -12.46
C ILE A 277 -3.66 -14.73 -12.68
N LEU A 278 -4.20 -14.10 -11.64
CA LEU A 278 -4.61 -12.72 -11.63
C LEU A 278 -3.78 -11.95 -10.60
N ASP A 279 -3.04 -10.96 -11.07
CA ASP A 279 -2.44 -9.96 -10.20
C ASP A 279 -3.44 -8.84 -9.85
N ILE A 280 -2.98 -7.92 -9.00
CA ILE A 280 -3.79 -6.77 -8.63
C ILE A 280 -4.19 -5.91 -9.85
N LYS A 281 -3.34 -5.80 -10.88
CA LYS A 281 -3.64 -5.05 -12.12
C LYS A 281 -4.82 -5.67 -12.85
N ASN A 282 -4.95 -6.99 -12.84
CA ASN A 282 -6.08 -7.70 -13.42
C ASN A 282 -7.37 -7.44 -12.64
N ILE A 283 -7.34 -7.58 -11.31
CA ILE A 283 -8.49 -7.30 -10.44
C ILE A 283 -8.97 -5.85 -10.61
N LYS A 284 -8.04 -4.92 -10.78
CA LYS A 284 -8.34 -3.51 -11.04
C LYS A 284 -9.03 -3.28 -12.38
N LYS A 285 -8.58 -3.93 -13.45
CA LYS A 285 -9.28 -3.91 -14.75
C LYS A 285 -10.70 -4.46 -14.61
N MET A 286 -10.87 -5.54 -13.82
CA MET A 286 -12.19 -6.10 -13.52
C MET A 286 -13.09 -5.14 -12.72
N GLN A 287 -12.53 -4.36 -11.79
CA GLN A 287 -13.28 -3.30 -11.11
C GLN A 287 -13.80 -2.21 -12.08
N LYS A 288 -13.07 -1.94 -13.17
CA LYS A 288 -13.49 -1.04 -14.25
C LYS A 288 -14.44 -1.72 -15.26
N GLY A 289 -14.85 -2.98 -15.02
CA GLY A 289 -15.75 -3.76 -15.87
C GLY A 289 -15.06 -4.60 -16.96
N ARG A 290 -13.73 -4.51 -17.08
CA ARG A 290 -12.96 -5.29 -18.06
C ARG A 290 -12.68 -6.70 -17.54
N ASP A 291 -13.36 -7.68 -18.13
CA ASP A 291 -13.34 -9.08 -17.68
C ASP A 291 -12.02 -9.81 -18.05
N MET A 292 -11.01 -9.67 -17.18
CA MET A 292 -9.68 -10.24 -17.38
C MET A 292 -9.68 -11.77 -17.39
N VAL A 293 -10.57 -12.42 -16.63
CA VAL A 293 -10.72 -13.87 -16.65
C VAL A 293 -11.13 -14.34 -18.05
N SER A 294 -12.12 -13.68 -18.66
CA SER A 294 -12.54 -14.00 -20.03
C SER A 294 -11.48 -13.66 -21.08
N GLU A 295 -10.68 -12.61 -20.89
CA GLU A 295 -9.56 -12.28 -21.79
C GLU A 295 -8.47 -13.35 -21.78
N ILE A 296 -8.00 -13.74 -20.59
CA ILE A 296 -6.97 -14.77 -20.44
C ILE A 296 -7.44 -16.11 -21.01
N LEU A 297 -8.71 -16.48 -20.78
CA LEU A 297 -9.28 -17.70 -21.34
C LEU A 297 -9.26 -17.69 -22.87
N ARG A 298 -9.60 -16.57 -23.50
CA ARG A 298 -9.56 -16.43 -24.97
C ARG A 298 -8.14 -16.53 -25.50
N GLU A 299 -7.18 -15.90 -24.83
CA GLU A 299 -5.77 -15.99 -25.22
C GLU A 299 -5.26 -17.43 -25.14
N GLN A 300 -5.55 -18.14 -24.04
CA GLN A 300 -5.14 -19.52 -23.87
C GLN A 300 -5.81 -20.48 -24.87
N GLU A 301 -7.06 -20.25 -25.24
CA GLU A 301 -7.74 -21.00 -26.32
C GLU A 301 -7.04 -20.80 -27.67
N LEU A 302 -6.59 -19.58 -27.98
CA LEU A 302 -5.85 -19.27 -29.21
C LEU A 302 -4.46 -19.95 -29.24
N PHE A 303 -3.79 -20.05 -28.09
CA PHE A 303 -2.49 -20.73 -27.99
C PHE A 303 -2.59 -22.26 -28.05
N LYS A 304 -3.68 -22.87 -27.57
CA LYS A 304 -3.89 -24.33 -27.66
C LYS A 304 -4.24 -24.80 -29.08
N ASN A 305 -4.69 -23.89 -29.94
CA ASN A 305 -5.06 -24.16 -31.34
C ASN A 305 -3.97 -23.80 -32.36
N LYS A 306 -2.74 -23.53 -31.90
CA LYS A 306 -1.53 -23.41 -32.72
C LYS A 306 -0.63 -24.61 -32.48
#